data_AF-A0ABD2SB50-F1
#
_entry.id   AF-A0ABD2SB50-F1
#
_cell.length_a   1.000
_cell.length_b   1.000
_cell.length_c   1.000
_cell.angle_alpha   90.00
_cell.angle_beta   90.00
_cell.angle_gamma   90.00
#
_symmetry.space_group_name_H-M   'P 1'
#
loop_
_entity.id
_entity.type
_entity.pdbx_description
1 polymer ?
#
loop_
_entity_poly.entity_id
_entity_poly.type
_entity_poly.pdbx_seq_one_letter_code
_entity_poly.pdbx_strand_id
1 'polypeptide(L)'
;MALAFSSSAVIHGSLSSSSSYEPHQPKVSQMGITQPMDRSRIPLKAVNYTQRSLAMKPLVPLAATIVAPEVEEKAEADDYDKLAKELTNASPLKIMDKALEKFGSEIAIAFSGAEDVALLEYARLTGRPFRVFSLDTGRLNPETYQLFDAVEKHYGIRIEYTFPDAVEVQALVRNKGLYSFYEDGHQECCRIRKVRPLRRALKGLRAWITGQRKDQSPGTRSEIPIVQVDPSFEGLDGGVGSLVKWNPVANVDGNDIWNFLRAMNVPVNSLHSQGYVSIGCEPCTRAVLPGQHEREGRWWWEDSKAKECGLHKGNIKDESMNGNGNGTVHANGSAAVADIFDTNNIVSLSRPGIENLLKLENRREPWLVVLYAPWCRFCQAMEGSYVELAEKLASSGVKVAKFRGDGEQKAFAQKELQLGSFPTILFFPRHSSQPIKYPSEKRDVDSLLAFVNALR
;
A
#
# COMPACT_ATOMS: atom_id res chain seq x y z
N MET A 1 27.10 8.81 53.73
CA MET A 1 28.29 7.95 53.85
C MET A 1 28.67 7.56 52.43
N ALA A 2 29.42 8.33 51.65
CA ALA A 2 30.80 8.79 51.84
C ALA A 2 31.76 7.61 52.10
N LEU A 3 32.56 7.25 51.10
CA LEU A 3 34.02 7.18 51.18
C LEU A 3 34.62 7.07 49.77
N ALA A 4 35.71 7.79 49.58
CA ALA A 4 36.44 8.02 48.35
C ALA A 4 37.92 7.62 48.54
N PHE A 5 38.71 7.83 47.47
CA PHE A 5 40.17 7.76 47.31
C PHE A 5 40.72 6.38 46.90
N SER A 6 41.68 6.24 45.96
CA SER A 6 42.73 7.16 45.51
C SER A 6 43.24 6.87 44.07
N SER A 7 43.89 7.90 43.52
CA SER A 7 44.41 8.08 42.15
C SER A 7 45.86 7.62 41.95
N SER A 8 46.31 7.50 40.69
CA SER A 8 47.68 7.82 40.24
C SER A 8 47.71 8.11 38.72
N ALA A 9 48.30 9.24 38.36
CA ALA A 9 48.49 9.81 37.02
C ALA A 9 49.75 9.24 36.32
N VAL A 10 49.99 9.47 35.02
CA VAL A 10 50.87 10.55 34.46
C VAL A 10 50.78 10.51 32.91
N ILE A 11 50.30 11.56 32.20
CA ILE A 11 51.02 12.59 31.35
C ILE A 11 51.56 12.04 29.99
N HIS A 12 51.49 12.62 28.77
CA HIS A 12 51.42 13.98 28.20
C HIS A 12 50.81 13.92 26.76
N GLY A 13 50.27 15.04 26.24
CA GLY A 13 50.12 15.23 24.79
C GLY A 13 49.10 16.30 24.37
N SER A 14 49.47 17.57 24.46
CA SER A 14 48.68 18.75 24.13
C SER A 14 48.47 18.95 22.62
N LEU A 15 47.30 19.45 22.21
CA LEU A 15 47.16 20.49 21.17
C LEU A 15 45.79 21.17 21.31
N SER A 16 45.85 22.48 21.46
CA SER A 16 44.78 23.43 21.70
C SER A 16 44.15 23.94 20.41
N SER A 17 42.82 24.10 20.38
CA SER A 17 42.19 25.28 19.77
C SER A 17 40.89 25.61 20.49
N SER A 18 40.85 26.85 20.96
CA SER A 18 39.79 27.51 21.71
C SER A 18 38.72 28.08 20.78
N SER A 19 37.45 27.89 21.10
CA SER A 19 36.41 28.87 20.82
C SER A 19 35.31 28.75 21.87
N SER A 20 35.32 29.74 22.76
CA SER A 20 34.37 29.99 23.83
C SER A 20 33.11 30.65 23.29
N TYR A 21 31.95 30.03 23.55
CA TYR A 21 30.64 30.69 23.45
C TYR A 21 29.89 30.42 24.76
N GLU A 22 29.72 31.45 25.59
CA GLU A 22 28.86 31.45 26.77
C GLU A 22 27.38 31.59 26.37
N PRO A 23 26.44 30.97 27.10
CA PRO A 23 25.01 31.13 26.87
C PRO A 23 24.42 32.25 27.75
N HIS A 24 23.88 33.29 27.12
CA HIS A 24 23.06 34.29 27.80
C HIS A 24 21.63 33.77 28.06
N GLN A 25 21.27 33.61 29.34
CA GLN A 25 19.89 33.64 29.80
C GLN A 25 19.37 35.07 29.88
N PRO A 26 18.04 35.27 29.71
CA PRO A 26 17.35 36.10 30.67
C PRO A 26 16.00 35.53 31.16
N LYS A 27 15.91 35.49 32.50
CA LYS A 27 14.81 35.96 33.37
C LYS A 27 13.38 35.47 33.09
N VAL A 28 12.97 34.55 33.97
CA VAL A 28 11.58 34.26 34.37
C VAL A 28 10.94 35.51 35.00
N SER A 29 9.72 35.85 34.56
CA SER A 29 8.82 36.74 35.29
C SER A 29 7.71 35.92 35.94
N GLN A 30 7.62 35.97 37.28
CA GLN A 30 6.43 35.61 38.05
C GLN A 30 5.66 36.89 38.38
N MET A 31 4.37 36.92 38.07
CA MET A 31 3.25 37.29 38.96
C MET A 31 2.02 37.71 38.13
N GLY A 32 0.87 37.15 38.50
CA GLY A 32 -0.43 37.49 37.92
C GLY A 32 -1.50 36.47 38.29
N ILE A 33 -1.80 36.35 39.58
CA ILE A 33 -2.94 35.60 40.12
C ILE A 33 -4.22 36.32 39.69
N THR A 34 -5.14 35.62 39.03
CA THR A 34 -6.54 36.07 38.93
C THR A 34 -7.44 35.05 39.64
N GLN A 35 -8.00 35.47 40.77
CA GLN A 35 -9.11 34.78 41.43
C GLN A 35 -10.45 35.32 40.91
N PRO A 36 -11.53 34.51 40.99
CA PRO A 36 -12.80 34.76 40.35
C PRO A 36 -13.69 35.68 41.19
N MET A 37 -14.45 36.56 40.56
CA MET A 37 -15.53 37.32 41.20
C MET A 37 -16.84 36.52 41.12
N ASP A 38 -17.43 36.28 42.28
CA ASP A 38 -18.71 35.60 42.50
C ASP A 38 -19.88 36.61 42.46
N ARG A 39 -20.95 36.16 41.80
CA ARG A 39 -22.39 36.45 41.94
C ARG A 39 -22.98 37.86 41.86
N SER A 40 -23.99 37.93 40.99
CA SER A 40 -25.37 38.23 41.44
C SER A 40 -26.43 37.51 40.59
N ARG A 41 -27.34 36.80 41.28
CA ARG A 41 -28.49 36.04 40.76
C ARG A 41 -29.65 36.98 40.41
N ILE A 42 -30.33 36.78 39.28
CA ILE A 42 -31.66 37.32 38.96
C ILE A 42 -32.50 36.19 38.29
N PRO A 43 -33.80 36.02 38.62
CA PRO A 43 -34.51 34.75 38.44
C PRO A 43 -35.23 34.57 37.09
N LEU A 44 -35.52 33.29 36.80
CA LEU A 44 -36.24 32.74 35.66
C LEU A 44 -37.66 33.29 35.46
N LYS A 45 -38.07 33.49 34.20
CA LYS A 45 -39.48 33.45 33.77
C LYS A 45 -39.66 32.42 32.66
N ALA A 46 -40.48 31.42 32.96
CA ALA A 46 -41.00 30.43 32.01
C ALA A 46 -42.01 31.11 31.07
N VAL A 47 -41.92 30.82 29.78
CA VAL A 47 -42.92 31.21 28.78
C VAL A 47 -43.72 29.97 28.41
N ASN A 48 -44.96 29.91 28.91
CA ASN A 48 -45.96 28.94 28.49
C ASN A 48 -46.60 29.43 27.18
N TYR A 49 -46.50 28.64 26.11
CA TYR A 49 -47.29 28.83 24.90
C TYR A 49 -48.62 28.09 25.06
N THR A 50 -49.71 28.85 25.20
CA THR A 50 -51.09 28.35 25.12
C THR A 50 -51.52 28.21 23.67
N GLN A 51 -52.03 27.03 23.30
CA GLN A 51 -52.76 26.78 22.06
C GLN A 51 -54.05 27.62 22.02
N ARG A 52 -54.22 28.43 20.97
CA ARG A 52 -55.52 28.95 20.54
C ARG A 52 -55.90 28.27 19.23
N SER A 53 -56.96 27.46 19.32
CA SER A 53 -57.66 26.89 18.17
C SER A 53 -58.51 28.00 17.52
N LEU A 54 -58.40 28.12 16.20
CA LEU A 54 -59.36 28.84 15.36
C LEU A 54 -59.69 27.91 14.18
N ALA A 55 -60.94 27.47 14.15
CA ALA A 55 -61.53 26.70 13.08
C ALA A 55 -61.96 27.63 11.93
N MET A 56 -61.51 27.37 10.71
CA MET A 56 -62.15 27.85 9.49
C MET A 56 -62.30 26.71 8.46
N LYS A 57 -63.48 26.65 7.84
CA LYS A 57 -63.95 25.65 6.86
C LYS A 57 -63.26 25.81 5.49
N PRO A 58 -63.27 24.78 4.63
CA PRO A 58 -62.39 24.70 3.47
C PRO A 58 -62.98 25.41 2.24
N LEU A 59 -62.11 26.08 1.47
CA LEU A 59 -62.37 26.45 0.09
C LEU A 59 -61.45 25.60 -0.79
N VAL A 60 -62.04 24.79 -1.65
CA VAL A 60 -61.32 23.96 -2.63
C VAL A 60 -61.18 24.76 -3.93
N PRO A 61 -59.97 24.96 -4.46
CA PRO A 61 -59.77 25.16 -5.88
C PRO A 61 -59.38 23.84 -6.54
N LEU A 62 -60.17 23.46 -7.55
CA LEU A 62 -59.93 22.33 -8.44
C LEU A 62 -58.69 22.64 -9.30
N ALA A 63 -57.52 22.14 -8.92
CA ALA A 63 -56.32 22.18 -9.75
C ALA A 63 -56.19 20.85 -10.51
N ALA A 64 -56.32 20.92 -11.83
CA ALA A 64 -56.14 19.80 -12.74
C ALA A 64 -54.72 19.24 -12.62
N THR A 65 -54.62 17.97 -12.23
CA THR A 65 -53.36 17.22 -12.20
C THR A 65 -53.00 16.85 -13.64
N ILE A 66 -52.06 17.58 -14.24
CA ILE A 66 -51.37 17.11 -15.44
C ILE A 66 -50.33 16.11 -14.95
N VAL A 67 -50.65 14.82 -15.09
CA VAL A 67 -49.69 13.73 -14.87
C VAL A 67 -48.66 13.84 -15.99
N ALA A 68 -47.50 14.42 -15.67
CA ALA A 68 -46.31 14.24 -16.48
C ALA A 68 -45.88 12.77 -16.33
N PRO A 69 -45.54 12.07 -17.43
CA PRO A 69 -45.04 10.72 -17.32
C PRO A 69 -43.68 10.76 -16.61
N GLU A 70 -43.58 10.09 -15.46
CA GLU A 70 -42.29 9.65 -14.93
C GLU A 70 -41.67 8.75 -15.97
N VAL A 71 -40.73 9.30 -16.74
CA VAL A 71 -39.80 8.50 -17.51
C VAL A 71 -38.85 7.90 -16.49
N GLU A 72 -39.15 6.68 -16.03
CA GLU A 72 -38.14 5.80 -15.44
C GLU A 72 -37.06 5.58 -16.50
N GLU A 73 -36.05 6.45 -16.48
CA GLU A 73 -34.81 6.24 -17.20
C GLU A 73 -34.14 5.04 -16.53
N LYS A 74 -34.42 3.84 -17.03
CA LYS A 74 -33.64 2.65 -16.71
C LYS A 74 -32.20 2.96 -17.09
N ALA A 75 -31.38 3.34 -16.11
CA ALA A 75 -29.96 3.53 -16.27
C ALA A 75 -29.39 2.22 -16.84
N GLU A 76 -28.95 2.29 -18.10
CA GLU A 76 -28.18 1.23 -18.72
C GLU A 76 -26.95 1.02 -17.86
N ALA A 77 -26.82 -0.14 -17.22
CA ALA A 77 -25.71 -0.40 -16.32
C ALA A 77 -24.40 -0.28 -17.12
N ASP A 78 -23.57 0.71 -16.75
CA ASP A 78 -22.30 0.95 -17.42
C ASP A 78 -21.42 -0.32 -17.42
N ASP A 79 -21.10 -0.83 -18.61
CA ASP A 79 -20.16 -1.94 -18.77
C ASP A 79 -18.71 -1.43 -18.62
N TYR A 80 -18.23 -1.42 -17.39
CA TYR A 80 -16.87 -0.98 -17.06
C TYR A 80 -15.78 -1.92 -17.60
N ASP A 81 -16.08 -3.20 -17.86
CA ASP A 81 -15.12 -4.14 -18.44
C ASP A 81 -14.87 -3.82 -19.92
N LYS A 82 -15.94 -3.51 -20.66
CA LYS A 82 -15.83 -3.00 -22.02
C LYS A 82 -15.10 -1.66 -22.06
N LEU A 83 -15.46 -0.74 -21.17
CA LEU A 83 -14.82 0.56 -21.08
C LEU A 83 -13.32 0.46 -20.77
N ALA A 84 -12.92 -0.45 -19.88
CA ALA A 84 -11.52 -0.70 -19.58
C ALA A 84 -10.74 -1.16 -20.82
N LYS A 85 -11.33 -2.05 -21.63
CA LYS A 85 -10.72 -2.50 -22.90
C LYS A 85 -10.58 -1.36 -23.90
N GLU A 86 -11.62 -0.55 -24.07
CA GLU A 86 -11.60 0.63 -24.97
C GLU A 86 -10.51 1.65 -24.59
N LEU A 87 -10.28 1.83 -23.29
CA LEU A 87 -9.30 2.79 -22.78
C LEU A 87 -7.88 2.24 -22.68
N THR A 88 -7.63 0.96 -22.98
CA THR A 88 -6.32 0.30 -22.81
C THR A 88 -5.15 1.10 -23.38
N ASN A 89 -5.35 1.69 -24.57
CA ASN A 89 -4.33 2.46 -25.30
C ASN A 89 -4.57 3.98 -25.24
N ALA A 90 -5.51 4.45 -24.41
CA ALA A 90 -5.76 5.87 -24.23
C ALA A 90 -4.66 6.51 -23.38
N SER A 91 -4.36 7.78 -23.64
CA SER A 91 -3.44 8.55 -22.80
C SER A 91 -4.03 8.80 -21.41
N PRO A 92 -3.20 8.97 -20.36
CA PRO A 92 -3.68 9.31 -19.02
C PRO A 92 -4.57 10.56 -19.02
N LEU A 93 -4.25 11.57 -19.84
CA LEU A 93 -5.07 12.77 -19.99
C LEU A 93 -6.48 12.45 -20.51
N LYS A 94 -6.60 11.59 -21.53
CA LYS A 94 -7.91 11.20 -22.09
C LYS A 94 -8.72 10.37 -21.08
N ILE A 95 -8.06 9.50 -20.32
CA ILE A 95 -8.72 8.71 -19.28
C ILE A 95 -9.21 9.63 -18.16
N MET A 96 -8.36 10.57 -17.72
CA MET A 96 -8.70 11.57 -16.71
C MET A 96 -9.88 12.45 -17.14
N ASP A 97 -9.86 12.97 -18.36
CA ASP A 97 -10.93 13.80 -18.91
C ASP A 97 -12.27 13.05 -18.91
N LYS A 98 -12.27 11.79 -19.38
CA LYS A 98 -13.48 10.95 -19.39
C LYS A 98 -14.00 10.64 -17.99
N ALA A 99 -13.12 10.38 -17.02
CA ALA A 99 -13.51 10.12 -15.64
C ALA A 99 -14.14 11.36 -14.98
N LEU A 100 -13.51 12.53 -15.12
CA LEU A 100 -14.01 13.79 -14.57
C LEU A 100 -15.29 14.25 -15.25
N GLU A 101 -15.43 14.04 -16.57
CA GLU A 101 -16.66 14.28 -17.30
C GLU A 101 -17.83 13.46 -16.78
N LYS A 102 -17.61 12.15 -16.60
CA LYS A 102 -18.69 11.20 -16.27
C LYS A 102 -19.25 11.40 -14.87
N PHE A 103 -18.40 11.73 -13.89
CA PHE A 103 -18.80 11.76 -12.48
C PHE A 103 -18.83 13.17 -11.87
N GLY A 104 -18.28 14.19 -12.54
CA GLY A 104 -18.33 15.57 -12.07
C GLY A 104 -17.80 15.74 -10.63
N SER A 105 -18.66 16.19 -9.72
CA SER A 105 -18.31 16.39 -8.30
C SER A 105 -18.37 15.12 -7.44
N GLU A 106 -18.87 14.00 -7.98
CA GLU A 106 -19.03 12.71 -7.29
C GLU A 106 -17.79 11.81 -7.41
N ILE A 107 -16.71 12.32 -8.02
CA ILE A 107 -15.39 11.69 -8.12
C ILE A 107 -14.33 12.52 -7.41
N ALA A 108 -13.36 11.83 -6.77
CA ALA A 108 -12.20 12.49 -6.18
C ALA A 108 -10.91 11.72 -6.45
N ILE A 109 -9.81 12.46 -6.54
CA ILE A 109 -8.47 11.92 -6.71
C ILE A 109 -7.88 11.61 -5.33
N ALA A 110 -7.46 10.37 -5.14
CA ALA A 110 -6.69 9.96 -3.97
C ALA A 110 -5.23 10.36 -4.17
N PHE A 111 -4.74 11.33 -3.38
CA PHE A 111 -3.37 11.80 -3.44
C PHE A 111 -2.60 11.37 -2.18
N SER A 112 -1.53 10.59 -2.37
CA SER A 112 -0.72 10.05 -1.28
C SER A 112 0.48 10.91 -0.88
N GLY A 113 0.76 11.97 -1.64
CA GLY A 113 1.92 12.84 -1.40
C GLY A 113 3.22 12.28 -1.96
N ALA A 114 3.15 11.51 -3.05
CA ALA A 114 4.27 10.88 -3.72
C ALA A 114 4.28 11.26 -5.22
N GLU A 115 4.72 10.36 -6.09
CA GLU A 115 4.76 10.58 -7.55
C GLU A 115 3.35 10.64 -8.19
N ASP A 116 2.31 10.24 -7.45
CA ASP A 116 0.92 10.34 -7.85
C ASP A 116 0.39 11.78 -7.92
N VAL A 117 1.20 12.79 -7.57
CA VAL A 117 0.95 14.20 -7.90
C VAL A 117 0.77 14.42 -9.42
N ALA A 118 1.31 13.51 -10.26
CA ALA A 118 1.06 13.50 -11.70
C ALA A 118 -0.44 13.49 -12.05
N LEU A 119 -1.29 12.88 -11.21
CA LEU A 119 -2.73 12.86 -11.43
C LEU A 119 -3.37 14.25 -11.29
N LEU A 120 -2.85 15.08 -10.38
CA LEU A 120 -3.36 16.44 -10.20
C LEU A 120 -2.97 17.30 -11.40
N GLU A 121 -1.76 17.11 -11.95
CA GLU A 121 -1.36 17.77 -13.18
C GLU A 121 -2.23 17.33 -14.37
N TYR A 122 -2.47 16.03 -14.54
CA TYR A 122 -3.38 15.56 -15.59
C TYR A 122 -4.79 16.13 -15.42
N ALA A 123 -5.34 16.15 -14.20
CA ALA A 123 -6.64 16.72 -13.93
C ALA A 123 -6.68 18.22 -14.27
N ARG A 124 -5.65 18.97 -13.89
CA ARG A 124 -5.48 20.39 -14.22
C ARG A 124 -5.44 20.65 -15.73
N LEU A 125 -4.81 19.77 -16.50
CA LEU A 125 -4.71 19.86 -17.97
C LEU A 125 -6.04 19.57 -18.68
N THR A 126 -6.97 18.83 -18.06
CA THR A 126 -8.33 18.67 -18.62
C THR A 126 -9.13 19.97 -18.63
N GLY A 127 -8.77 20.93 -17.78
CA GLY A 127 -9.56 22.15 -17.56
C GLY A 127 -10.86 21.93 -16.78
N ARG A 128 -11.15 20.71 -16.31
CA ARG A 128 -12.34 20.40 -15.52
C ARG A 128 -12.08 20.64 -14.02
N PRO A 129 -13.13 20.98 -13.23
CA PRO A 129 -13.04 20.97 -11.77
C PRO A 129 -12.71 19.56 -11.28
N PHE A 130 -11.88 19.45 -10.23
CA PHE A 130 -11.56 18.17 -9.62
C PHE A 130 -11.44 18.30 -8.10
N ARG A 131 -11.73 17.21 -7.39
CA ARG A 131 -11.57 17.08 -5.94
C ARG A 131 -10.37 16.21 -5.63
N VAL A 132 -9.71 16.49 -4.51
CA VAL A 132 -8.56 15.72 -4.04
C VAL A 132 -8.74 15.39 -2.58
N PHE A 133 -8.49 14.15 -2.18
CA PHE A 133 -8.42 13.75 -0.79
C PHE A 133 -7.11 13.03 -0.49
N SER A 134 -6.65 13.14 0.76
CA SER A 134 -5.41 12.51 1.21
C SER A 134 -5.63 11.81 2.55
N LEU A 135 -5.06 10.62 2.70
CA LEU A 135 -5.12 9.86 3.96
C LEU A 135 -3.97 10.28 4.86
N ASP A 136 -4.25 11.16 5.83
CA ASP A 136 -3.27 11.48 6.85
C ASP A 136 -3.32 10.44 7.97
N THR A 137 -2.31 9.57 7.95
CA THR A 137 -2.14 8.52 8.98
C THR A 137 -1.69 9.03 10.34
N GLY A 138 -1.27 10.28 10.44
CA GLY A 138 -0.55 10.86 11.59
C GLY A 138 0.89 10.38 11.73
N ARG A 139 1.43 9.69 10.71
CA ARG A 139 2.79 9.11 10.66
C ARG A 139 3.44 9.28 9.28
N LEU A 140 3.02 10.29 8.52
CA LEU A 140 3.63 10.64 7.25
C LEU A 140 4.98 11.35 7.47
N ASN A 141 5.82 11.37 6.45
CA ASN A 141 7.06 12.14 6.51
C ASN A 141 6.76 13.65 6.57
N PRO A 142 7.53 14.46 7.30
CA PRO A 142 7.42 15.93 7.27
C PRO A 142 7.45 16.51 5.84
N GLU A 143 8.28 15.95 4.96
CA GLU A 143 8.40 16.32 3.55
C GLU A 143 7.11 16.06 2.77
N THR A 144 6.31 15.08 3.19
CA THR A 144 4.99 14.79 2.58
C THR A 144 3.98 15.88 2.93
N TYR A 145 4.00 16.40 4.16
CA TYR A 145 3.19 17.56 4.54
C TYR A 145 3.62 18.84 3.82
N GLN A 146 4.93 19.05 3.65
CA GLN A 146 5.45 20.17 2.88
C GLN A 146 5.00 20.10 1.41
N LEU A 147 4.99 18.90 0.83
CA LEU A 147 4.45 18.71 -0.52
C LEU A 147 2.96 19.01 -0.58
N PHE A 148 2.15 18.56 0.38
CA PHE A 148 0.72 18.86 0.40
C PHE A 148 0.44 20.37 0.39
N ASP A 149 1.15 21.13 1.24
CA ASP A 149 1.05 22.59 1.27
C ASP A 149 1.49 23.24 -0.06
N ALA A 150 2.60 22.76 -0.65
CA ALA A 150 3.08 23.24 -1.94
C ALA A 150 2.07 22.96 -3.07
N VAL A 151 1.46 21.77 -3.09
CA VAL A 151 0.47 21.34 -4.08
C VAL A 151 -0.82 22.16 -3.96
N GLU A 152 -1.34 22.38 -2.75
CA GLU A 152 -2.51 23.24 -2.55
C GLU A 152 -2.28 24.64 -3.13
N LYS A 153 -1.11 25.23 -2.86
CA LYS A 153 -0.73 26.55 -3.38
C LYS A 153 -0.53 26.56 -4.88
N HIS A 154 0.12 25.53 -5.42
CA HIS A 154 0.44 25.43 -6.84
C HIS A 154 -0.83 25.29 -7.71
N TYR A 155 -1.78 24.46 -7.28
CA TYR A 155 -3.01 24.20 -8.04
C TYR A 155 -4.20 25.07 -7.61
N GLY A 156 -4.10 25.81 -6.51
CA GLY A 156 -5.21 26.61 -5.96
C GLY A 156 -6.36 25.74 -5.45
N ILE A 157 -6.04 24.58 -4.89
CA ILE A 157 -7.01 23.59 -4.39
C ILE A 157 -6.95 23.47 -2.86
N ARG A 158 -7.94 22.81 -2.28
CA ARG A 158 -7.93 22.35 -0.89
C ARG A 158 -8.07 20.85 -0.83
N ILE A 159 -7.10 20.19 -0.20
CA ILE A 159 -7.09 18.74 -0.07
C ILE A 159 -8.02 18.34 1.09
N GLU A 160 -8.89 17.38 0.82
CA GLU A 160 -9.77 16.78 1.82
C GLU A 160 -8.98 15.77 2.68
N TYR A 161 -8.33 16.25 3.75
CA TYR A 161 -7.56 15.38 4.64
C TYR A 161 -8.46 14.46 5.47
N THR A 162 -8.18 13.16 5.40
CA THR A 162 -8.91 12.13 6.14
C THR A 162 -8.01 11.51 7.21
N PHE A 163 -8.34 11.77 8.47
CA PHE A 163 -7.57 11.32 9.64
C PHE A 163 -8.08 9.98 10.20
N PRO A 164 -7.25 9.20 10.93
CA PRO A 164 -7.68 8.04 11.69
C PRO A 164 -8.64 8.39 12.83
N ASP A 165 -9.43 7.40 13.24
CA ASP A 165 -10.19 7.52 14.49
C ASP A 165 -9.24 7.50 15.69
N ALA A 166 -9.31 8.52 16.54
CA ALA A 166 -8.39 8.70 17.66
C ALA A 166 -8.54 7.60 18.72
N VAL A 167 -9.76 7.11 18.96
CA VAL A 167 -10.04 6.06 19.95
C VAL A 167 -9.41 4.74 19.50
N GLU A 168 -9.57 4.40 18.21
CA GLU A 168 -8.96 3.19 17.65
C GLU A 168 -7.43 3.25 17.68
N VAL A 169 -6.84 4.40 17.33
CA VAL A 169 -5.39 4.60 17.37
C VAL A 169 -4.86 4.51 18.80
N GLN A 170 -5.55 5.13 19.76
CA GLN A 170 -5.17 5.11 21.17
C GLN A 170 -5.23 3.69 21.73
N ALA A 171 -6.24 2.90 21.38
CA ALA A 171 -6.35 1.50 21.77
C ALA A 171 -5.19 0.66 21.21
N LEU A 172 -4.88 0.80 19.91
CA LEU A 172 -3.75 0.10 19.28
C LEU A 172 -2.43 0.43 19.99
N VAL A 173 -2.15 1.72 20.18
CA VAL A 173 -0.86 2.18 20.73
C VAL A 173 -0.70 1.80 22.19
N ARG A 174 -1.76 1.83 23.00
CA ARG A 174 -1.70 1.41 24.41
C ARG A 174 -1.41 -0.07 24.57
N ASN A 175 -1.94 -0.90 23.68
CA ASN A 175 -1.81 -2.35 23.77
C ASN A 175 -0.52 -2.87 23.12
N LYS A 176 -0.08 -2.24 22.02
CA LYS A 176 1.01 -2.77 21.16
C LYS A 176 2.14 -1.78 20.88
N GLY A 177 2.10 -0.58 21.46
CA GLY A 177 3.10 0.46 21.23
C GLY A 177 2.99 1.15 19.86
N LEU A 178 3.98 1.99 19.55
CA LEU A 178 4.00 2.85 18.35
C LEU A 178 4.54 2.16 17.08
N TYR A 179 5.09 0.96 17.21
CA TYR A 179 5.84 0.24 16.17
C TYR A 179 5.44 -1.24 16.02
N SER A 180 4.24 -1.61 16.48
CA SER A 180 3.75 -3.00 16.41
C SER A 180 3.86 -3.64 15.03
N PHE A 181 3.84 -2.83 13.97
CA PHE A 181 3.94 -3.29 12.58
C PHE A 181 5.27 -3.94 12.22
N TYR A 182 6.35 -3.73 12.98
CA TYR A 182 7.62 -4.46 12.77
C TYR A 182 7.55 -5.91 13.27
N GLU A 183 6.67 -6.20 14.22
CA GLU A 183 6.54 -7.51 14.86
C GLU A 183 5.32 -8.26 14.32
N ASP A 184 4.17 -7.59 14.25
CA ASP A 184 2.88 -8.17 13.87
C ASP A 184 2.57 -8.05 12.37
N GLY A 185 3.42 -7.35 11.62
CA GLY A 185 3.13 -6.90 10.27
C GLY A 185 2.26 -5.64 10.23
N HIS A 186 2.31 -4.94 9.10
CA HIS A 186 1.73 -3.61 8.94
C HIS A 186 0.19 -3.59 8.87
N GLN A 187 -0.44 -4.74 8.68
CA GLN A 187 -1.84 -4.86 8.26
C GLN A 187 -2.79 -4.23 9.28
N GLU A 188 -2.58 -4.46 10.58
CA GLU A 188 -3.43 -3.90 11.64
C GLU A 188 -3.31 -2.38 11.73
N CYS A 189 -2.09 -1.86 11.76
CA CYS A 189 -1.83 -0.43 11.80
C CYS A 189 -2.41 0.27 10.55
N CYS A 190 -2.19 -0.29 9.36
CA CYS A 190 -2.75 0.25 8.13
C CYS A 190 -4.28 0.12 8.07
N ARG A 191 -4.87 -0.94 8.64
CA ARG A 191 -6.33 -1.09 8.73
C ARG A 191 -6.95 0.08 9.50
N ILE A 192 -6.37 0.44 10.64
CA ILE A 192 -6.84 1.52 11.51
C ILE A 192 -6.50 2.89 10.90
N ARG A 193 -5.27 3.08 10.43
CA ARG A 193 -4.77 4.40 10.01
C ARG A 193 -5.03 4.77 8.55
N LYS A 194 -5.28 3.80 7.67
CA LYS A 194 -5.49 4.03 6.24
C LYS A 194 -6.82 3.48 5.75
N VAL A 195 -7.09 2.19 5.96
CA VAL A 195 -8.24 1.51 5.34
C VAL A 195 -9.58 2.00 5.89
N ARG A 196 -9.71 2.10 7.22
CA ARG A 196 -10.94 2.62 7.85
C ARG A 196 -11.20 4.09 7.48
N PRO A 197 -10.21 4.99 7.54
CA PRO A 197 -10.34 6.35 7.01
C PRO A 197 -10.74 6.41 5.54
N LEU A 198 -10.05 5.65 4.68
CA LEU A 198 -10.40 5.56 3.26
C LEU A 198 -11.86 5.18 3.06
N ARG A 199 -12.33 4.13 3.74
CA ARG A 199 -13.72 3.69 3.64
C ARG A 199 -14.71 4.81 3.98
N ARG A 200 -14.39 5.68 4.95
CA ARG A 200 -15.25 6.83 5.27
C ARG A 200 -15.22 7.90 4.18
N ALA A 201 -14.05 8.19 3.61
CA ALA A 201 -13.93 9.14 2.50
C ALA A 201 -14.71 8.67 1.26
N LEU A 202 -14.60 7.39 0.91
CA LEU A 202 -15.23 6.80 -0.28
C LEU A 202 -16.75 6.72 -0.19
N LYS A 203 -17.33 6.61 1.02
CA LYS A 203 -18.80 6.60 1.23
C LYS A 203 -19.52 7.84 0.71
N GLY A 204 -18.82 8.93 0.42
CA GLY A 204 -19.39 10.14 -0.17
C GLY A 204 -19.20 10.25 -1.68
N LEU A 205 -18.72 9.21 -2.37
CA LEU A 205 -18.28 9.25 -3.76
C LEU A 205 -18.89 8.11 -4.58
N ARG A 206 -19.15 8.33 -5.86
CA ARG A 206 -19.52 7.26 -6.82
C ARG A 206 -18.31 6.75 -7.60
N ALA A 207 -17.24 7.54 -7.65
CA ALA A 207 -15.97 7.11 -8.22
C ALA A 207 -14.77 7.68 -7.49
N TRP A 208 -13.59 7.06 -7.67
CA TRP A 208 -12.33 7.58 -7.19
C TRP A 208 -11.19 7.27 -8.15
N ILE A 209 -10.17 8.12 -8.14
CA ILE A 209 -9.02 8.03 -9.03
C ILE A 209 -7.77 7.74 -8.20
N THR A 210 -6.95 6.75 -8.60
CA THR A 210 -5.71 6.40 -7.89
C THR A 210 -4.50 6.38 -8.81
N GLY A 211 -3.33 6.65 -8.24
CA GLY A 211 -2.05 6.66 -8.96
C GLY A 211 -1.40 5.27 -9.10
N GLN A 212 -2.18 4.19 -9.00
CA GLN A 212 -1.63 2.85 -9.14
C GLN A 212 -1.16 2.59 -10.57
N ARG A 213 0.06 2.07 -10.70
CA ARG A 213 0.66 1.61 -11.95
C ARG A 213 1.02 0.14 -11.88
N LYS A 214 1.06 -0.54 -13.03
CA LYS A 214 1.41 -1.96 -13.12
C LYS A 214 2.87 -2.24 -12.75
N ASP A 215 3.77 -1.30 -13.01
CA ASP A 215 5.21 -1.43 -12.77
C ASP A 215 5.62 -1.26 -11.29
N GLN A 216 4.73 -0.71 -10.44
CA GLN A 216 5.04 -0.39 -9.04
C GLN A 216 5.23 -1.61 -8.13
N SER A 217 4.79 -2.79 -8.56
CA SER A 217 4.97 -4.01 -7.77
C SER A 217 4.99 -5.25 -8.66
N PRO A 218 6.05 -6.08 -8.60
CA PRO A 218 6.10 -7.33 -9.33
C PRO A 218 4.98 -8.26 -8.84
N GLY A 219 3.98 -8.47 -9.69
CA GLY A 219 2.90 -9.44 -9.48
C GLY A 219 1.65 -8.98 -8.72
N THR A 220 1.72 -8.05 -7.74
CA THR A 220 0.49 -7.60 -7.05
C THR A 220 -0.30 -6.55 -7.85
N ARG A 221 0.35 -5.90 -8.81
CA ARG A 221 -0.22 -4.77 -9.58
C ARG A 221 -0.23 -4.98 -11.09
N SER A 222 0.34 -6.07 -11.60
CA SER A 222 0.50 -6.33 -13.03
C SER A 222 -0.81 -6.36 -13.83
N GLU A 223 -1.95 -6.58 -13.18
CA GLU A 223 -3.26 -6.71 -13.81
C GLU A 223 -4.24 -5.59 -13.45
N ILE A 224 -3.78 -4.48 -12.86
CA ILE A 224 -4.68 -3.38 -12.49
C ILE A 224 -5.35 -2.82 -13.77
N PRO A 225 -6.69 -2.83 -13.84
CA PRO A 225 -7.39 -2.25 -14.98
C PRO A 225 -7.45 -0.72 -14.88
N ILE A 226 -7.63 -0.08 -16.02
CA ILE A 226 -7.75 1.39 -16.12
C ILE A 226 -9.01 1.89 -15.42
N VAL A 227 -10.09 1.14 -15.50
CA VAL A 227 -11.34 1.39 -14.78
C VAL A 227 -11.95 0.06 -14.39
N GLN A 228 -12.57 0.00 -13.22
CA GLN A 228 -13.31 -1.16 -12.74
C GLN A 228 -14.33 -0.71 -11.70
N VAL A 229 -15.36 -1.52 -11.48
CA VAL A 229 -16.08 -1.48 -10.21
C VAL A 229 -15.10 -1.83 -9.08
N ASP A 230 -15.09 -1.05 -8.00
CA ASP A 230 -14.18 -1.28 -6.89
C ASP A 230 -14.53 -2.60 -6.17
N PRO A 231 -13.60 -3.57 -6.10
CA PRO A 231 -13.87 -4.87 -5.51
C PRO A 231 -13.83 -4.88 -3.98
N SER A 232 -13.41 -3.78 -3.34
CA SER A 232 -13.09 -3.73 -1.90
C SER A 232 -13.89 -2.69 -1.12
N PHE A 233 -14.37 -1.64 -1.78
CA PHE A 233 -15.05 -0.52 -1.16
C PHE A 233 -16.38 -0.22 -1.84
N GLU A 234 -17.25 0.40 -1.06
CA GLU A 234 -18.57 0.84 -1.47
C GLU A 234 -18.61 2.37 -1.45
N GLY A 235 -19.41 2.94 -2.35
CA GLY A 235 -19.54 4.36 -2.60
C GLY A 235 -20.80 4.96 -1.98
N LEU A 236 -21.24 6.07 -2.56
CA LEU A 236 -22.40 6.87 -2.14
C LEU A 236 -23.69 6.06 -2.11
N ASP A 237 -23.92 5.24 -3.13
CA ASP A 237 -25.15 4.47 -3.29
C ASP A 237 -25.22 3.26 -2.34
N GLY A 238 -24.08 2.88 -1.73
CA GLY A 238 -23.96 1.73 -0.82
C GLY A 238 -24.08 0.37 -1.51
N GLY A 239 -23.50 -0.66 -0.91
CA GLY A 239 -23.55 -2.03 -1.44
C GLY A 239 -22.55 -2.31 -2.57
N VAL A 240 -22.47 -3.58 -2.95
CA VAL A 240 -21.55 -4.08 -3.99
C VAL A 240 -21.86 -3.41 -5.33
N GLY A 241 -20.85 -2.84 -6.00
CA GLY A 241 -21.04 -2.18 -7.29
C GLY A 241 -21.13 -0.65 -7.23
N SER A 242 -21.30 -0.07 -6.04
CA SER A 242 -21.59 1.36 -5.86
C SER A 242 -20.42 2.32 -6.04
N LEU A 243 -19.19 1.81 -6.21
CA LEU A 243 -17.99 2.63 -6.37
C LEU A 243 -17.20 2.19 -7.60
N VAL A 244 -16.79 3.16 -8.41
CA VAL A 244 -15.94 2.93 -9.58
C VAL A 244 -14.53 3.43 -9.31
N LYS A 245 -13.54 2.60 -9.57
CA LYS A 245 -12.12 2.92 -9.41
C LYS A 245 -11.47 3.17 -10.76
N TRP A 246 -10.80 4.31 -10.89
CA TRP A 246 -10.03 4.70 -12.06
C TRP A 246 -8.53 4.72 -11.76
N ASN A 247 -7.73 4.20 -12.68
CA ASN A 247 -6.26 4.16 -12.63
C ASN A 247 -5.69 4.73 -13.95
N PRO A 248 -5.72 6.05 -14.17
CA PRO A 248 -5.35 6.68 -15.44
C PRO A 248 -3.91 6.41 -15.90
N VAL A 249 -3.04 6.11 -14.93
CA VAL A 249 -1.62 5.83 -15.15
C VAL A 249 -1.28 4.33 -15.06
N ALA A 250 -2.29 3.45 -15.10
CA ALA A 250 -2.09 2.00 -14.92
C ALA A 250 -1.03 1.40 -15.86
N ASN A 251 -1.02 1.85 -17.12
CA ASN A 251 -0.13 1.36 -18.18
C ASN A 251 1.07 2.30 -18.44
N VAL A 252 1.37 3.24 -17.53
CA VAL A 252 2.48 4.18 -17.68
C VAL A 252 3.66 3.70 -16.85
N ASP A 253 4.85 3.67 -17.45
CA ASP A 253 6.08 3.35 -16.73
C ASP A 253 6.50 4.50 -15.80
N GLY A 254 7.11 4.17 -14.67
CA GLY A 254 7.54 5.16 -13.67
C GLY A 254 8.52 6.19 -14.23
N ASN A 255 9.38 5.79 -15.19
CA ASN A 255 10.27 6.72 -15.88
C ASN A 255 9.50 7.80 -16.66
N ASP A 256 8.40 7.42 -17.30
CA ASP A 256 7.58 8.36 -18.07
C ASP A 256 6.78 9.30 -17.16
N ILE A 257 6.34 8.82 -15.98
CA ILE A 257 5.80 9.69 -14.93
C ILE A 257 6.84 10.73 -14.51
N TRP A 258 8.08 10.33 -14.27
CA TRP A 258 9.15 11.25 -13.89
C TRP A 258 9.55 12.23 -15.00
N ASN A 259 9.52 11.79 -16.26
CA ASN A 259 9.72 12.66 -17.40
C ASN A 259 8.62 13.72 -17.49
N PHE A 260 7.37 13.31 -17.32
CA PHE A 260 6.21 14.18 -17.31
C PHE A 260 6.28 15.21 -16.18
N LEU A 261 6.51 14.79 -14.93
CA LEU A 261 6.60 15.68 -13.77
C LEU A 261 7.68 16.76 -13.95
N ARG A 262 8.84 16.38 -14.50
CA ARG A 262 9.93 17.31 -14.79
C ARG A 262 9.58 18.28 -15.92
N ALA A 263 9.02 17.78 -17.02
CA ALA A 263 8.64 18.60 -18.17
C ALA A 263 7.57 19.64 -17.81
N MET A 264 6.65 19.28 -16.92
CA MET A 264 5.56 20.15 -16.46
C MET A 264 5.95 21.00 -15.24
N ASN A 265 7.18 20.87 -14.72
CA ASN A 265 7.66 21.57 -13.52
C ASN A 265 6.72 21.42 -12.30
N VAL A 266 6.21 20.20 -12.10
CA VAL A 266 5.28 19.86 -11.02
C VAL A 266 6.06 19.79 -9.70
N PRO A 267 5.56 20.36 -8.59
CA PRO A 267 6.18 20.18 -7.28
C PRO A 267 6.15 18.69 -6.88
N VAL A 268 7.31 18.17 -6.47
CA VAL A 268 7.46 16.76 -6.06
C VAL A 268 8.00 16.65 -4.64
N ASN A 269 7.79 15.48 -4.02
CA ASN A 269 8.27 15.23 -2.67
C ASN A 269 9.81 15.28 -2.63
N SER A 270 10.38 16.05 -1.70
CA SER A 270 11.83 16.23 -1.62
C SER A 270 12.58 14.93 -1.29
N LEU A 271 11.91 13.93 -0.69
CA LEU A 271 12.48 12.61 -0.44
C LEU A 271 12.91 11.88 -1.72
N HIS A 272 12.31 12.19 -2.87
CA HIS A 272 12.73 11.58 -4.14
C HIS A 272 14.18 11.92 -4.48
N SER A 273 14.67 13.10 -4.07
CA SER A 273 16.09 13.47 -4.21
C SER A 273 17.03 12.72 -3.23
N GLN A 274 16.46 12.00 -2.27
CA GLN A 274 17.16 11.26 -1.22
C GLN A 274 17.08 9.74 -1.43
N GLY A 275 16.70 9.28 -2.64
CA GLY A 275 16.62 7.86 -2.99
C GLY A 275 15.31 7.17 -2.63
N TYR A 276 14.29 7.90 -2.18
CA TYR A 276 12.96 7.35 -1.98
C TYR A 276 12.21 7.28 -3.30
N VAL A 277 12.05 6.09 -3.87
CA VAL A 277 11.26 5.90 -5.10
C VAL A 277 9.77 5.77 -4.76
N SER A 278 9.40 4.84 -3.87
CA SER A 278 8.03 4.68 -3.36
C SER A 278 7.90 5.34 -1.98
N ILE A 279 6.95 6.26 -1.80
CA ILE A 279 6.76 6.99 -0.55
C ILE A 279 5.53 6.49 0.22
N GLY A 280 5.61 6.51 1.55
CA GLY A 280 4.56 6.04 2.45
C GLY A 280 4.65 6.72 3.81
N CYS A 281 4.22 6.03 4.86
CA CYS A 281 4.44 6.51 6.23
C CYS A 281 5.93 6.40 6.56
N GLU A 282 6.45 7.37 7.30
CA GLU A 282 7.86 7.45 7.73
C GLU A 282 8.41 6.13 8.25
N PRO A 283 7.79 5.45 9.24
CA PRO A 283 8.42 4.27 9.82
C PRO A 283 8.34 3.03 8.92
N CYS A 284 7.57 3.08 7.83
CA CYS A 284 7.33 1.94 6.95
C CYS A 284 7.87 2.15 5.54
N THR A 285 8.68 3.20 5.34
CA THR A 285 9.30 3.54 4.07
C THR A 285 10.80 3.82 4.26
N ARG A 286 11.63 3.34 3.34
CA ARG A 286 13.07 3.66 3.25
C ARG A 286 13.47 3.93 1.80
N ALA A 287 14.59 4.62 1.62
CA ALA A 287 15.24 4.74 0.32
C ALA A 287 15.66 3.37 -0.23
N VAL A 288 15.73 3.27 -1.56
CA VAL A 288 16.24 2.08 -2.26
C VAL A 288 17.59 2.37 -2.89
N LEU A 289 18.42 1.34 -3.04
CA LEU A 289 19.71 1.44 -3.71
C LEU A 289 19.52 1.50 -5.23
N PRO A 290 20.52 2.01 -5.98
CA PRO A 290 20.52 1.93 -7.44
C PRO A 290 20.26 0.50 -7.92
N GLY A 291 19.26 0.34 -8.79
CA GLY A 291 18.89 -0.96 -9.36
C GLY A 291 17.94 -1.81 -8.49
N GLN A 292 17.68 -1.46 -7.23
CA GLN A 292 16.63 -2.12 -6.43
C GLN A 292 15.23 -1.75 -6.94
N HIS A 293 14.29 -2.68 -6.79
CA HIS A 293 12.89 -2.40 -7.15
C HIS A 293 12.26 -1.41 -6.17
N GLU A 294 11.41 -0.49 -6.63
CA GLU A 294 10.80 0.56 -5.78
C GLU A 294 10.05 0.00 -4.56
N ARG A 295 9.45 -1.18 -4.72
CA ARG A 295 8.73 -1.91 -3.65
C ARG A 295 9.63 -2.39 -2.51
N GLU A 296 10.94 -2.53 -2.74
CA GLU A 296 11.92 -2.92 -1.71
C GLU A 296 12.11 -1.85 -0.63
N GLY A 297 11.67 -0.61 -0.91
CA GLY A 297 11.63 0.48 0.06
C GLY A 297 10.43 0.43 1.01
N ARG A 298 9.46 -0.48 0.79
CA ARG A 298 8.18 -0.51 1.52
C ARG A 298 8.05 -1.80 2.32
N TRP A 299 7.74 -1.69 3.61
CA TRP A 299 7.58 -2.85 4.51
C TRP A 299 8.69 -3.89 4.32
N TRP A 300 9.94 -3.42 4.29
CA TRP A 300 11.11 -4.21 3.88
C TRP A 300 11.39 -5.42 4.78
N TRP A 301 10.79 -5.45 5.97
CA TRP A 301 10.87 -6.57 6.91
C TRP A 301 9.84 -7.66 6.62
N GLU A 302 8.81 -7.39 5.81
CA GLU A 302 7.81 -8.36 5.38
C GLU A 302 8.20 -8.99 4.04
N ASP A 303 7.61 -10.13 3.73
CA ASP A 303 7.79 -10.79 2.43
C ASP A 303 6.96 -10.14 1.32
N SER A 304 7.46 -10.25 0.08
CA SER A 304 6.96 -9.63 -1.14
C SER A 304 5.43 -9.59 -1.31
N LYS A 305 4.73 -10.72 -1.13
CA LYS A 305 3.27 -10.78 -1.25
C LYS A 305 2.51 -10.06 -0.13
N ALA A 306 3.13 -9.96 1.04
CA ALA A 306 2.52 -9.31 2.19
C ALA A 306 2.64 -7.78 2.10
N LYS A 307 3.50 -7.24 1.21
CA LYS A 307 3.78 -5.80 1.08
C LYS A 307 2.66 -4.99 0.45
N GLU A 308 1.42 -5.46 0.32
CA GLU A 308 0.29 -4.62 -0.13
C GLU A 308 -0.56 -4.12 1.03
N CYS A 309 -0.83 -2.82 1.00
CA CYS A 309 -1.74 -2.22 1.95
C CYS A 309 -3.18 -2.67 1.68
N GLY A 310 -4.01 -2.69 2.73
CA GLY A 310 -5.45 -3.00 2.63
C GLY A 310 -6.29 -2.12 1.69
N LEU A 311 -5.72 -1.06 1.11
CA LEU A 311 -6.41 -0.13 0.20
C LEU A 311 -6.70 -0.73 -1.18
N HIS A 312 -6.00 -1.79 -1.58
CA HIS A 312 -6.09 -2.33 -2.94
C HIS A 312 -6.14 -3.86 -2.98
N LYS A 313 -6.53 -4.49 -1.85
CA LYS A 313 -6.49 -5.95 -1.69
C LYS A 313 -7.39 -6.69 -2.69
N GLY A 314 -8.54 -6.14 -3.07
CA GLY A 314 -9.44 -6.81 -4.02
C GLY A 314 -8.91 -6.92 -5.45
N ASN A 315 -7.80 -6.25 -5.80
CA ASN A 315 -7.12 -6.47 -7.07
C ASN A 315 -6.25 -7.75 -7.05
N ILE A 316 -5.98 -8.28 -5.86
CA ILE A 316 -5.36 -9.58 -5.65
C ILE A 316 -6.50 -10.58 -5.56
N LYS A 317 -6.62 -11.49 -6.54
CA LYS A 317 -7.59 -12.59 -6.46
C LYS A 317 -7.23 -13.49 -5.27
N ASP A 318 -7.94 -13.32 -4.15
CA ASP A 318 -7.86 -14.23 -3.00
C ASP A 318 -8.65 -15.51 -3.34
N GLU A 319 -7.97 -16.57 -3.75
CA GLU A 319 -8.61 -17.88 -4.00
C GLU A 319 -8.85 -18.68 -2.72
N SER A 320 -9.17 -18.00 -1.61
CA SER A 320 -9.41 -18.66 -0.32
C SER A 320 -10.87 -18.68 0.14
N MET A 321 -11.85 -18.39 -0.75
CA MET A 321 -13.26 -18.66 -0.48
C MET A 321 -14.04 -18.99 -1.76
N ASN A 322 -14.14 -20.28 -2.09
CA ASN A 322 -15.30 -20.77 -2.83
C ASN A 322 -15.68 -22.18 -2.34
N GLY A 323 -16.16 -22.23 -1.10
CA GLY A 323 -16.96 -23.34 -0.61
C GLY A 323 -18.43 -22.96 -0.73
N ASN A 324 -19.07 -23.30 -1.84
CA ASN A 324 -20.52 -23.53 -1.80
C ASN A 324 -20.93 -24.60 -2.81
N GLY A 325 -21.51 -25.66 -2.28
CA GLY A 325 -21.86 -26.87 -3.01
C GLY A 325 -23.19 -26.72 -3.75
N ASN A 326 -23.20 -27.22 -4.99
CA ASN A 326 -24.25 -28.12 -5.45
C ASN A 326 -23.74 -28.87 -6.68
N GLY A 327 -23.50 -30.17 -6.52
CA GLY A 327 -22.93 -31.00 -7.59
C GLY A 327 -22.73 -32.43 -7.10
N THR A 328 -23.81 -33.21 -7.23
CA THR A 328 -23.89 -34.67 -7.30
C THR A 328 -22.60 -35.47 -7.05
N VAL A 329 -22.69 -36.32 -6.03
CA VAL A 329 -21.75 -37.37 -5.63
C VAL A 329 -21.23 -38.16 -6.83
N HIS A 330 -19.97 -37.95 -7.19
CA HIS A 330 -19.15 -38.94 -7.88
C HIS A 330 -17.85 -39.14 -7.11
N ALA A 331 -17.62 -40.40 -6.74
CA ALA A 331 -16.45 -40.85 -6.02
C ALA A 331 -15.19 -40.82 -6.89
N ASN A 332 -14.06 -40.58 -6.21
CA ASN A 332 -12.66 -40.75 -6.65
C ASN A 332 -12.08 -39.80 -7.71
N GLY A 333 -11.17 -38.94 -7.22
CA GLY A 333 -10.15 -38.28 -8.03
C GLY A 333 -9.80 -36.89 -7.48
N SER A 334 -8.78 -36.77 -6.63
CA SER A 334 -8.20 -35.47 -6.33
C SER A 334 -7.58 -34.92 -7.61
N ALA A 335 -8.20 -33.92 -8.23
CA ALA A 335 -7.60 -33.22 -9.35
C ALA A 335 -6.31 -32.54 -8.84
N ALA A 336 -5.16 -33.13 -9.16
CA ALA A 336 -3.85 -32.60 -8.82
C ALA A 336 -3.66 -31.30 -9.62
N VAL A 337 -3.51 -30.17 -8.92
CA VAL A 337 -3.08 -28.90 -9.52
C VAL A 337 -1.73 -29.16 -10.20
N ALA A 338 -1.65 -28.89 -11.51
CA ALA A 338 -0.45 -29.09 -12.31
C ALA A 338 0.74 -28.31 -11.73
N ASP A 339 1.93 -28.90 -11.80
CA ASP A 339 3.16 -28.32 -11.27
C ASP A 339 3.74 -27.27 -12.25
N ILE A 340 4.26 -26.15 -11.74
CA ILE A 340 4.56 -24.91 -12.50
C ILE A 340 6.06 -24.63 -12.67
N PHE A 341 6.88 -25.68 -12.61
CA PHE A 341 8.33 -25.66 -12.85
C PHE A 341 8.78 -27.04 -13.35
N ASP A 342 8.02 -27.64 -14.26
CA ASP A 342 8.23 -29.02 -14.68
C ASP A 342 9.20 -29.10 -15.87
N THR A 343 10.51 -29.03 -15.57
CA THR A 343 11.58 -29.12 -16.57
C THR A 343 12.74 -29.97 -16.08
N ASN A 344 13.49 -30.58 -17.01
CA ASN A 344 14.61 -31.48 -16.70
C ASN A 344 15.76 -30.81 -15.92
N ASN A 345 15.86 -29.48 -15.96
CA ASN A 345 16.93 -28.72 -15.31
C ASN A 345 16.57 -28.23 -13.90
N ILE A 346 15.35 -28.52 -13.42
CA ILE A 346 14.89 -28.14 -12.08
C ILE A 346 14.59 -29.41 -11.28
N VAL A 347 15.35 -29.62 -10.21
CA VAL A 347 15.17 -30.79 -9.33
C VAL A 347 14.00 -30.58 -8.37
N SER A 348 13.02 -31.48 -8.38
CA SER A 348 11.95 -31.52 -7.37
C SER A 348 12.47 -32.06 -6.03
N LEU A 349 12.53 -31.23 -5.00
CA LEU A 349 12.93 -31.64 -3.66
C LEU A 349 11.73 -32.07 -2.83
N SER A 350 11.89 -33.19 -2.13
CA SER A 350 11.01 -33.62 -1.04
C SER A 350 11.46 -32.99 0.28
N ARG A 351 10.65 -33.10 1.33
CA ARG A 351 11.02 -32.64 2.68
C ARG A 351 12.34 -33.26 3.17
N PRO A 352 12.57 -34.59 3.08
CA PRO A 352 13.88 -35.16 3.40
C PRO A 352 15.04 -34.56 2.57
N GLY A 353 14.79 -34.22 1.30
CA GLY A 353 15.77 -33.54 0.45
C GLY A 353 16.17 -32.17 1.01
N ILE A 354 15.20 -31.37 1.44
CA ILE A 354 15.46 -30.08 2.08
C ILE A 354 16.14 -30.24 3.45
N GLU A 355 15.68 -31.17 4.28
CA GLU A 355 16.29 -31.43 5.59
C GLU A 355 17.76 -31.84 5.44
N ASN A 356 18.10 -32.60 4.39
CA ASN A 356 19.49 -32.90 4.07
C ASN A 356 20.29 -31.64 3.67
N LEU A 357 19.70 -30.74 2.87
CA LEU A 357 20.34 -29.48 2.53
C LEU A 357 20.59 -28.58 3.75
N LEU A 358 19.73 -28.64 4.77
CA LEU A 358 19.90 -27.87 6.01
C LEU A 358 20.95 -28.48 6.97
N LYS A 359 21.21 -29.79 6.87
CA LYS A 359 22.17 -30.48 7.76
C LYS A 359 23.60 -30.54 7.21
N LEU A 360 23.76 -30.55 5.88
CA LEU A 360 25.06 -30.71 5.25
C LEU A 360 25.84 -29.39 5.24
N GLU A 361 26.99 -29.37 5.90
CA GLU A 361 27.90 -28.22 5.85
C GLU A 361 28.82 -28.26 4.63
N ASN A 362 29.22 -29.45 4.17
CA ASN A 362 30.12 -29.63 3.02
C ASN A 362 29.42 -30.42 1.91
N ARG A 363 28.85 -29.70 0.94
CA ARG A 363 28.15 -30.27 -0.23
C ARG A 363 28.96 -30.07 -1.51
N ARG A 364 28.84 -31.02 -2.44
CA ARG A 364 29.58 -31.02 -3.72
C ARG A 364 29.23 -29.82 -4.60
N GLU A 365 27.95 -29.47 -4.65
CA GLU A 365 27.40 -28.42 -5.50
C GLU A 365 26.52 -27.51 -4.63
N PRO A 366 26.58 -26.18 -4.80
CA PRO A 366 25.62 -25.29 -4.18
C PRO A 366 24.25 -25.46 -4.85
N TRP A 367 23.18 -25.12 -4.12
CA TRP A 367 21.80 -25.27 -4.60
C TRP A 367 21.07 -23.93 -4.57
N LEU A 368 20.43 -23.58 -5.68
CA LEU A 368 19.41 -22.55 -5.71
C LEU A 368 18.04 -23.23 -5.64
N VAL A 369 17.26 -22.92 -4.61
CA VAL A 369 15.96 -23.55 -4.36
C VAL A 369 14.85 -22.50 -4.35
N VAL A 370 13.82 -22.69 -5.16
CA VAL A 370 12.56 -21.93 -5.04
C VAL A 370 11.57 -22.68 -4.14
N LEU A 371 11.10 -22.02 -3.08
CA LEU A 371 9.91 -22.41 -2.34
C LEU A 371 8.70 -21.83 -3.06
N TYR A 372 7.75 -22.68 -3.47
CA TYR A 372 6.61 -22.28 -4.29
C TYR A 372 5.32 -22.99 -3.89
N ALA A 373 4.22 -22.53 -4.48
CA ALA A 373 2.94 -23.20 -4.47
C ALA A 373 2.32 -23.14 -5.88
N PRO A 374 1.74 -24.22 -6.42
CA PRO A 374 1.22 -24.22 -7.79
C PRO A 374 0.11 -23.19 -8.06
N TRP A 375 -0.71 -22.89 -7.05
CA TRP A 375 -1.76 -21.87 -7.10
C TRP A 375 -1.23 -20.43 -7.00
N CYS A 376 0.07 -20.24 -6.74
CA CYS A 376 0.63 -18.92 -6.54
C CYS A 376 0.90 -18.21 -7.87
N ARG A 377 0.14 -17.15 -8.15
CA ARG A 377 0.33 -16.30 -9.35
C ARG A 377 1.72 -15.69 -9.48
N PHE A 378 2.39 -15.39 -8.36
CA PHE A 378 3.76 -14.87 -8.37
C PHE A 378 4.78 -15.94 -8.73
N CYS A 379 4.50 -17.20 -8.40
CA CYS A 379 5.35 -18.31 -8.82
C CYS A 379 5.15 -18.56 -10.32
N GLN A 380 3.89 -18.54 -10.78
CA GLN A 380 3.55 -18.65 -12.21
C GLN A 380 4.18 -17.53 -13.02
N ALA A 381 4.12 -16.27 -12.54
CA ALA A 381 4.74 -15.13 -13.22
C ALA A 381 6.27 -15.24 -13.31
N MET A 382 6.91 -15.96 -12.37
CA MET A 382 8.35 -16.19 -12.35
C MET A 382 8.77 -17.44 -13.14
N GLU A 383 7.84 -18.31 -13.50
CA GLU A 383 8.09 -19.63 -14.10
C GLU A 383 9.10 -19.57 -15.25
N GLY A 384 8.80 -18.76 -16.27
CA GLY A 384 9.66 -18.62 -17.45
C GLY A 384 11.08 -18.18 -17.10
N SER A 385 11.24 -17.17 -16.24
CA SER A 385 12.56 -16.69 -15.82
C SER A 385 13.34 -17.72 -14.99
N TYR A 386 12.67 -18.48 -14.14
CA TYR A 386 13.34 -19.51 -13.33
C TYR A 386 13.74 -20.73 -14.17
N VAL A 387 12.94 -21.09 -15.18
CA VAL A 387 13.28 -22.12 -16.16
C VAL A 387 14.49 -21.72 -16.99
N GLU A 388 14.48 -20.52 -17.57
CA GLU A 388 15.63 -20.02 -18.35
C GLU A 388 16.90 -19.91 -17.49
N LEU A 389 16.76 -19.49 -16.23
CA LEU A 389 17.87 -19.48 -15.27
C LEU A 389 18.46 -20.88 -15.07
N ALA A 390 17.60 -21.90 -14.91
CA ALA A 390 18.04 -23.28 -14.72
C ALA A 390 18.81 -23.81 -15.94
N GLU A 391 18.38 -23.46 -17.15
CA GLU A 391 19.09 -23.78 -18.39
C GLU A 391 20.47 -23.12 -18.44
N LYS A 392 20.56 -21.82 -18.12
CA LYS A 392 21.84 -21.09 -18.08
C LYS A 392 22.79 -21.63 -17.01
N LEU A 393 22.28 -22.18 -15.91
CA LEU A 393 23.08 -22.74 -14.83
C LEU A 393 23.42 -24.23 -15.02
N ALA A 394 22.87 -24.92 -16.02
CA ALA A 394 23.03 -26.38 -16.19
C ALA A 394 24.50 -26.85 -16.24
N SER A 395 25.40 -26.04 -16.80
CA SER A 395 26.85 -26.31 -16.90
C SER A 395 27.70 -25.55 -15.87
N SER A 396 27.07 -24.83 -14.95
CA SER A 396 27.76 -23.93 -14.01
C SER A 396 28.24 -24.62 -12.73
N GLY A 397 27.84 -25.87 -12.49
CA GLY A 397 28.09 -26.58 -11.24
C GLY A 397 27.22 -26.11 -10.06
N VAL A 398 26.15 -25.35 -10.33
CA VAL A 398 25.09 -24.99 -9.37
C VAL A 398 23.85 -25.82 -9.70
N LYS A 399 23.24 -26.47 -8.70
CA LYS A 399 21.98 -27.19 -8.88
C LYS A 399 20.80 -26.25 -8.67
N VAL A 400 19.82 -26.32 -9.57
CA VAL A 400 18.58 -25.55 -9.46
C VAL A 400 17.45 -26.50 -9.08
N ALA A 401 16.62 -26.09 -8.13
CA ALA A 401 15.63 -26.96 -7.52
C ALA A 401 14.38 -26.22 -7.09
N LYS A 402 13.30 -26.97 -6.88
CA LYS A 402 12.02 -26.47 -6.39
C LYS A 402 11.56 -27.28 -5.17
N PHE A 403 10.88 -26.61 -4.25
CA PHE A 403 10.22 -27.23 -3.12
C PHE A 403 8.80 -26.68 -2.97
N ARG A 404 7.82 -27.57 -3.05
CA ARG A 404 6.42 -27.23 -2.83
C ARG A 404 6.18 -27.00 -1.34
N GLY A 405 6.10 -25.74 -0.93
CA GLY A 405 6.06 -25.34 0.48
C GLY A 405 4.67 -25.04 1.03
N ASP A 406 3.60 -25.35 0.30
CA ASP A 406 2.21 -25.19 0.76
C ASP A 406 1.67 -26.46 1.47
N GLY A 407 0.39 -26.46 1.82
CA GLY A 407 -0.27 -27.59 2.49
C GLY A 407 0.44 -28.00 3.78
N GLU A 408 0.68 -29.30 3.94
CA GLU A 408 1.34 -29.89 5.12
C GLU A 408 2.78 -29.41 5.31
N GLN A 409 3.45 -28.94 4.25
CA GLN A 409 4.84 -28.47 4.32
C GLN A 409 4.96 -27.02 4.80
N LYS A 410 3.85 -26.28 4.86
CA LYS A 410 3.85 -24.83 5.16
C LYS A 410 4.48 -24.52 6.51
N ALA A 411 4.07 -25.22 7.57
CA ALA A 411 4.60 -24.97 8.92
C ALA A 411 6.12 -25.23 9.00
N PHE A 412 6.59 -26.29 8.34
CA PHE A 412 8.01 -26.60 8.24
C PHE A 412 8.76 -25.51 7.46
N ALA A 413 8.27 -25.12 6.29
CA ALA A 413 8.90 -24.10 5.47
C ALA A 413 8.95 -22.73 6.16
N GLN A 414 7.90 -22.34 6.90
CA GLN A 414 7.89 -21.10 7.68
C GLN A 414 8.96 -21.10 8.76
N LYS A 415 9.08 -22.22 9.50
CA LYS A 415 10.00 -22.33 10.64
C LYS A 415 11.46 -22.50 10.21
N GLU A 416 11.73 -23.39 9.27
CA GLU A 416 13.08 -23.86 8.95
C GLU A 416 13.66 -23.18 7.69
N LEU A 417 12.82 -22.64 6.81
CA LEU A 417 13.23 -22.11 5.50
C LEU A 417 12.91 -20.61 5.33
N GLN A 418 12.55 -19.92 6.41
CA GLN A 418 12.26 -18.48 6.39
C GLN A 418 11.18 -18.11 5.36
N LEU A 419 10.23 -19.03 5.11
CA LEU A 419 9.09 -18.78 4.23
C LEU A 419 8.10 -17.86 4.96
N GLY A 420 7.94 -16.62 4.50
CA GLY A 420 6.77 -15.79 4.84
C GLY A 420 5.78 -15.72 3.67
N SER A 421 6.26 -15.73 2.42
CA SER A 421 5.43 -15.75 1.22
C SER A 421 6.10 -16.43 0.02
N PHE A 422 5.30 -16.82 -0.98
CA PHE A 422 5.81 -17.42 -2.23
C PHE A 422 5.95 -16.39 -3.38
N PRO A 423 6.89 -16.59 -4.32
CA PRO A 423 8.04 -17.47 -4.20
C PRO A 423 9.03 -16.94 -3.16
N THR A 424 9.67 -17.85 -2.42
CA THR A 424 10.86 -17.55 -1.63
C THR A 424 12.04 -18.28 -2.25
N ILE A 425 13.14 -17.58 -2.53
CA ILE A 425 14.33 -18.18 -3.14
C ILE A 425 15.45 -18.25 -2.11
N LEU A 426 16.03 -19.43 -1.97
CA LEU A 426 17.14 -19.71 -1.06
C LEU A 426 18.34 -20.23 -1.84
N PHE A 427 19.52 -19.72 -1.51
CA PHE A 427 20.79 -20.26 -1.98
C PHE A 427 21.47 -21.02 -0.86
N PHE A 428 21.84 -22.27 -1.11
CA PHE A 428 22.54 -23.15 -0.18
C PHE A 428 24.01 -23.28 -0.62
N PRO A 429 24.97 -22.62 0.07
CA PRO A 429 26.38 -22.61 -0.33
C PRO A 429 27.08 -23.96 -0.14
N ARG A 430 28.24 -24.16 -0.79
CA ARG A 430 29.03 -25.41 -0.68
C ARG A 430 29.49 -25.72 0.74
N HIS A 431 29.88 -24.70 1.49
CA HIS A 431 30.57 -24.82 2.79
C HIS A 431 29.78 -24.21 3.96
N SER A 432 28.45 -24.19 3.85
CA SER A 432 27.56 -23.68 4.89
C SER A 432 26.28 -24.51 4.93
N SER A 433 25.79 -24.79 6.14
CA SER A 433 24.46 -25.36 6.38
C SER A 433 23.35 -24.30 6.34
N GLN A 434 23.71 -23.02 6.49
CA GLN A 434 22.76 -21.90 6.54
C GLN A 434 22.41 -21.42 5.12
N PRO A 435 21.12 -21.43 4.73
CA PRO A 435 20.68 -20.87 3.45
C PRO A 435 20.71 -19.33 3.47
N ILE A 436 21.04 -18.75 2.32
CA ILE A 436 21.02 -17.32 2.07
C ILE A 436 19.74 -16.99 1.29
N LYS A 437 18.84 -16.21 1.88
CA LYS A 437 17.60 -15.77 1.23
C LYS A 437 17.89 -14.69 0.19
N TYR A 438 17.32 -14.84 -1.00
CA TYR A 438 17.43 -13.82 -2.06
C TYR A 438 16.61 -12.57 -1.69
N PRO A 439 17.24 -11.39 -1.51
CA PRO A 439 16.58 -10.26 -0.85
C PRO A 439 15.81 -9.32 -1.80
N SER A 440 16.08 -9.37 -3.11
CA SER A 440 15.45 -8.44 -4.08
C SER A 440 14.01 -8.86 -4.41
N GLU A 441 13.20 -7.93 -4.94
CA GLU A 441 11.89 -8.23 -5.54
C GLU A 441 11.97 -8.56 -7.03
N LYS A 442 13.10 -8.25 -7.68
CA LYS A 442 13.32 -8.59 -9.09
C LYS A 442 13.47 -10.09 -9.24
N ARG A 443 12.73 -10.69 -10.17
CA ARG A 443 12.73 -12.15 -10.42
C ARG A 443 13.10 -12.50 -11.87
N ASP A 444 13.63 -11.53 -12.60
CA ASP A 444 14.19 -11.74 -13.93
C ASP A 444 15.50 -12.55 -13.88
N VAL A 445 15.84 -13.13 -15.03
CA VAL A 445 16.98 -14.04 -15.19
C VAL A 445 18.30 -13.38 -14.79
N ASP A 446 18.50 -12.12 -15.19
CA ASP A 446 19.75 -11.40 -14.96
C ASP A 446 19.96 -11.12 -13.46
N SER A 447 18.90 -10.68 -12.77
CA SER A 447 18.94 -10.43 -11.34
C SER A 447 19.21 -11.70 -10.52
N LEU A 448 18.63 -12.84 -10.93
CA LEU A 448 18.86 -14.13 -10.29
C LEU A 448 20.26 -14.70 -10.59
N LEU A 449 20.74 -14.57 -11.83
CA LEU A 449 22.10 -14.97 -12.20
C LEU A 449 23.15 -14.16 -11.45
N ALA A 450 22.97 -12.84 -11.34
CA ALA A 450 23.88 -11.97 -10.60
C ALA A 450 24.00 -12.41 -9.14
N PHE A 451 22.87 -12.74 -8.50
CA PHE A 451 22.85 -13.27 -7.13
C PHE A 451 23.60 -14.60 -7.00
N VAL A 452 23.34 -15.56 -7.89
CA VAL A 452 24.03 -16.87 -7.87
C VAL A 452 25.52 -16.70 -8.11
N ASN A 453 25.92 -15.90 -9.09
CA ASN A 453 27.32 -15.67 -9.44
C ASN A 453 28.10 -14.98 -8.32
N ALA A 454 27.45 -14.15 -7.51
CA ALA A 454 28.05 -13.50 -6.35
C ALA A 454 28.30 -14.45 -5.17
N LEU A 455 27.66 -15.62 -5.14
CA LEU A 455 27.67 -16.54 -3.98
C LEU A 455 28.25 -17.94 -4.26
N ARG A 456 28.45 -18.33 -5.53
CA ARG A 456 28.82 -19.70 -5.92
C ARG A 456 30.30 -20.03 -5.82
#